data_AF-A0A520NDW7-F1
#
_entry.id   AF-A0A520NDW7-F1
#
_cell.length_a   1.000
_cell.length_b   1.000
_cell.length_c   1.000
_cell.angle_alpha   90.00
_cell.angle_beta   90.00
_cell.angle_gamma   90.00
#
_symmetry.space_group_name_H-M   'P 1'
#
loop_
_entity.id
_entity.type
_entity.pdbx_description
1 polymer ?
#
loop_
_entity_poly.entity_id
_entity_poly.type
_entity_poly.pdbx_seq_one_letter_code
_entity_poly.pdbx_strand_id
1 'polypeptide(L)' 'MSRNMWILAALIALLSLATIYRSESGMPDPKWSLCKESLVTQIFTGDCTLRFKGEQAPS' A
#
# COMPACT_ATOMS: atom_id res chain seq x y z
N MET A 1 -16.34 25.64 5.12
CA MET A 1 -15.69 24.31 5.17
C MET A 1 -16.63 23.36 5.91
N SER A 2 -17.27 22.39 5.24
CA SER A 2 -18.20 21.48 5.92
C SER A 2 -17.44 20.54 6.88
N ARG A 3 -18.09 20.09 7.97
CA ARG A 3 -17.50 19.21 8.98
C ARG A 3 -16.88 17.94 8.36
N ASN A 4 -17.53 17.39 7.35
CA ASN A 4 -17.08 16.20 6.63
C ASN A 4 -15.79 16.46 5.83
N MET A 5 -15.60 17.68 5.31
CA MET A 5 -14.41 18.03 4.54
C MET A 5 -13.17 18.17 5.43
N TRP A 6 -13.33 18.64 6.67
CA TRP A 6 -12.24 18.65 7.65
C TRP A 6 -11.83 17.23 8.09
N ILE A 7 -12.80 16.33 8.24
CA ILE A 7 -12.52 14.92 8.57
C ILE A 7 -11.73 14.26 7.42
N LEU A 8 -12.15 14.50 6.17
CA LEU A 8 -11.44 14.01 4.99
C LEU A 8 -10.02 14.58 4.89
N ALA A 9 -9.85 15.89 5.12
CA ALA A 9 -8.55 16.53 5.11
C ALA A 9 -7.63 15.96 6.20
N ALA A 10 -8.14 15.72 7.41
CA ALA A 10 -7.39 15.09 8.48
C ALA A 10 -6.97 13.65 8.14
N LEU A 11 -7.87 12.87 7.55
CA LEU A 11 -7.57 11.50 7.07
C LEU A 11 -6.47 11.48 6.02
N ILE A 12 -6.54 12.37 5.03
CA ILE A 12 -5.53 12.45 3.96
C ILE A 12 -4.17 12.89 4.54
N ALA A 13 -4.15 13.86 5.47
CA ALA A 13 -2.93 14.30 6.13
C ALA A 13 -2.28 13.19 6.98
N LEU A 14 -3.09 12.40 7.69
CA LEU A 14 -2.61 11.23 8.43
C LEU A 14 -2.03 10.16 7.49
N LEU A 15 -2.70 9.88 6.38
CA LEU A 15 -2.27 8.90 5.40
C LEU A 15 -0.93 9.30 4.75
N SER A 16 -0.76 10.56 4.38
CA SER A 16 0.48 11.05 3.77
C SER A 16 1.65 10.99 4.76
N LEU A 17 1.45 11.41 6.01
CA LEU A 17 2.46 11.29 7.06
C LEU A 17 2.86 9.84 7.31
N ALA A 18 1.89 8.92 7.38
CA ALA A 18 2.15 7.49 7.55
C ALA A 18 2.94 6.92 6.36
N THR A 19 2.66 7.38 5.14
CA THR A 19 3.36 6.94 3.92
C THR A 19 4.82 7.41 3.93
N ILE A 20 5.06 8.68 4.28
CA ILE A 20 6.41 9.25 4.37
C ILE A 20 7.19 8.53 5.48
N TYR A 21 6.59 8.35 6.66
CA TYR A 21 7.23 7.64 7.76
C TYR A 21 7.61 6.19 7.37
N ARG A 22 6.74 5.51 6.64
CA ARG A 22 7.02 4.16 6.12
C ARG A 22 8.18 4.15 5.13
N SER A 23 8.25 5.17 4.25
CA SER A 23 9.34 5.35 3.29
C SER A 23 10.68 5.62 3.98
N GLU A 24 10.70 6.49 4.98
CA GLU A 24 11.92 6.84 5.75
C GLU A 24 12.37 5.70 6.66
N SER A 25 11.44 4.93 7.22
CA SER A 25 11.75 3.82 8.14
C SER A 25 12.33 2.57 7.44
N GLY A 26 12.51 2.60 6.11
CA GLY A 26 13.02 1.46 5.34
C GLY A 26 12.17 0.20 5.50
N MET A 27 10.87 0.35 5.79
CA MET A 27 10.00 -0.79 6.02
C MET A 27 9.81 -1.60 4.74
N PRO A 28 9.65 -2.94 4.89
CA PRO A 28 8.99 -3.84 3.99
C PRO A 28 8.18 -3.20 2.87
N ASP A 29 8.60 -3.23 1.61
CA ASP A 29 7.62 -3.01 0.54
C ASP A 29 6.43 -3.95 0.79
N PRO A 30 5.21 -3.42 0.90
CA PRO A 30 4.08 -4.22 1.32
C PRO A 30 3.85 -5.37 0.33
N LYS A 31 3.48 -6.56 0.82
CA LYS A 31 3.36 -7.80 0.03
C LYS A 31 2.63 -7.63 -1.32
N TRP A 32 1.71 -6.68 -1.42
CA TRP A 32 0.93 -6.36 -2.62
C TRP A 32 1.65 -5.47 -3.64
N SER A 33 2.68 -4.70 -3.27
CA SER A 33 3.49 -3.93 -4.23
C SER A 33 4.53 -4.80 -4.95
N LEU A 34 4.86 -5.95 -4.37
CA LEU A 34 5.74 -6.97 -4.94
C LEU A 34 5.08 -7.78 -6.05
N CYS A 35 3.74 -7.77 -6.10
CA CYS A 35 2.97 -8.46 -7.11
C CYS A 35 2.86 -7.61 -8.39
N LYS A 36 2.99 -8.28 -9.53
CA LYS A 36 2.75 -7.71 -10.87
C LYS A 36 1.29 -7.32 -11.06
N GLU A 37 0.40 -8.07 -10.42
CA GLU A 37 -1.05 -7.89 -10.50
C GLU A 37 -1.54 -6.70 -9.68
N SER A 38 -2.68 -6.14 -10.07
CA SER A 38 -3.33 -5.07 -9.31
C SER A 38 -3.79 -5.59 -7.93
N LEU A 39 -3.82 -4.70 -6.93
CA LEU A 39 -4.30 -5.04 -5.58
C LEU A 39 -5.73 -5.61 -5.59
N VAL A 40 -6.56 -5.15 -6.53
CA VAL A 40 -7.92 -5.66 -6.71
C VAL A 40 -7.89 -7.11 -7.21
N THR A 41 -7.14 -7.40 -8.28
CA THR A 41 -7.01 -8.76 -8.78
C THR A 41 -6.39 -9.70 -7.74
N GLN A 42 -5.40 -9.25 -6.98
CA GLN A 42 -4.82 -10.05 -5.90
C GLN A 42 -5.83 -10.42 -4.80
N ILE A 43 -6.75 -9.53 -4.43
CA ILE A 43 -7.78 -9.84 -3.41
C ILE A 43 -8.82 -10.82 -3.96
N PHE A 44 -9.19 -10.68 -5.24
CA PHE A 44 -10.30 -11.45 -5.81
C PHE A 44 -9.88 -12.80 -6.40
N THR A 45 -8.68 -12.91 -6.97
CA THR A 45 -8.19 -14.18 -7.55
C THR A 45 -7.11 -14.84 -6.69
N GLY A 46 -6.51 -14.12 -5.76
CA GLY A 46 -5.41 -14.64 -4.94
C GLY A 46 -4.08 -14.75 -5.69
N ASP A 47 -4.03 -14.34 -6.96
CA ASP A 47 -2.82 -14.43 -7.77
C ASP A 47 -1.84 -13.31 -7.41
N CYS A 48 -0.64 -13.70 -6.99
CA CYS A 48 0.49 -12.79 -6.86
C CYS A 48 1.68 -13.36 -7.63
N THR A 49 1.84 -12.91 -8.88
CA THR A 49 3.08 -13.15 -9.61
C THR A 49 4.08 -12.08 -9.22
N LEU A 50 5.24 -12.47 -8.68
CA LEU A 50 6.28 -11.53 -8.28
C LEU A 50 6.81 -10.73 -9.46
N ARG A 51 6.99 -9.43 -9.26
CA ARG A 51 7.47 -8.51 -10.30
C ARG A 51 8.98 -8.61 -10.52
N PHE A 52 9.73 -9.05 -9.53
CA PHE A 52 11.18 -9.28 -9.59
C PHE A 52 11.52 -10.73 -9.25
N LYS A 53 12.34 -11.37 -10.10
CA LYS A 53 12.75 -12.78 -9.97
C LYS A 53 13.82 -12.91 -8.87
N GLY A 54 13.41 -12.75 -7.61
CA GLY A 54 14.30 -12.76 -6.45
C GLY A 54 13.71 -12.18 -5.15
N GLU A 55 12.62 -11.41 -5.24
CA GLU A 55 11.89 -10.94 -4.06
C GLU A 55 11.00 -12.08 -3.55
N GLN A 56 11.20 -12.58 -2.33
CA GLN A 56 10.40 -13.70 -1.83
C GLN A 56 8.91 -13.30 -1.76
N ALA A 57 8.05 -14.03 -2.48
CA ALA A 57 6.62 -14.03 -2.20
C ALA A 57 6.48 -14.70 -0.83
N PRO A 58 5.97 -14.01 0.20
CA PRO A 58 5.73 -14.69 1.45
C PRO A 58 4.46 -15.52 1.26
N SER A 59 4.62 -16.81 1.53
CA SER A 59 3.57 -17.82 1.73
C SER A 59 2.31 -17.29 2.39
#